data_AF-A0A1G2YLD4-F1
#
_entry.id   AF-A0A1G2YLD4-F1
#
_cell.length_a   1.000
_cell.length_b   1.000
_cell.length_c   1.000
_cell.angle_alpha   90.00
_cell.angle_beta   90.00
_cell.angle_gamma   90.00
#
_symmetry.space_group_name_H-M   'P 1'
#
loop_
_entity.id
_entity.type
_entity.pdbx_description
1 polymer ?
#
loop_
_entity_poly.entity_id
_entity_poly.type
_entity_poly.pdbx_seq_one_letter_code
_entity_poly.pdbx_strand_id
1 'polypeptide(L)'
;MTPKGEHLFPELNKARYGESRCLHPLFLPALLERESHDQRFKGIDQDHAYEIICKWADIESKGKLDPMKETNLEGEFCKDIFGDALGYTLFSEDKDQWNFQQKYFVNGGHADAAIGVFYSDRKPQVRAVMELKGPTVNIDKDRFNGRTPVQQC
;
A
#
# COMPACT_ATOMS: atom_id res chain seq x y z
N MET A 1 -7.52 -3.23 -26.70
CA MET A 1 -7.36 -2.52 -25.41
C MET A 1 -7.83 -3.49 -24.35
N THR A 2 -6.97 -3.78 -23.37
CA THR A 2 -7.26 -4.62 -22.20
C THR A 2 -8.35 -3.92 -21.36
N PRO A 3 -9.45 -4.60 -20.96
CA PRO A 3 -10.43 -4.05 -20.04
C PRO A 3 -9.79 -3.38 -18.80
N LYS A 4 -10.33 -2.21 -18.41
CA LYS A 4 -9.89 -1.50 -17.19
C LYS A 4 -10.10 -2.42 -15.99
N GLY A 5 -9.04 -2.64 -15.21
CA GLY A 5 -9.06 -3.51 -14.03
C GLY A 5 -8.81 -5.01 -14.30
N GLU A 6 -8.54 -5.43 -15.53
CA GLU A 6 -8.19 -6.84 -15.83
C GLU A 6 -6.98 -7.32 -15.00
N HIS A 7 -6.02 -6.43 -14.78
CA HIS A 7 -4.78 -6.70 -14.06
C HIS A 7 -4.84 -6.41 -12.55
N LEU A 8 -5.98 -5.95 -12.04
CA LEU A 8 -6.14 -5.66 -10.60
C LEU A 8 -6.19 -6.95 -9.79
N PHE A 9 -6.66 -8.04 -10.40
CA PHE A 9 -6.72 -9.37 -9.82
C PHE A 9 -6.60 -10.44 -10.93
N PRO A 10 -5.50 -10.50 -11.70
CA PRO A 10 -5.38 -11.42 -12.81
C PRO A 10 -5.19 -12.81 -12.23
N GLU A 11 -6.32 -13.47 -11.96
CA GLU A 11 -6.45 -14.78 -11.35
C GLU A 11 -5.38 -15.09 -10.29
N LEU A 12 -5.25 -14.24 -9.25
CA LEU A 12 -4.46 -14.46 -8.03
C LEU A 12 -3.36 -15.52 -8.24
N ASN A 13 -2.40 -15.24 -9.15
CA ASN A 13 -1.46 -16.23 -9.68
C ASN A 13 -0.91 -17.10 -8.54
N LYS A 14 -1.46 -18.29 -8.34
CA LYS A 14 -1.24 -19.06 -7.11
C LYS A 14 0.21 -19.48 -6.97
N ALA A 15 0.95 -19.56 -8.06
CA ALA A 15 2.39 -19.82 -8.05
C ALA A 15 3.20 -18.60 -7.55
N ARG A 16 2.74 -17.37 -7.82
CA ARG A 16 3.37 -16.12 -7.39
C ARG A 16 2.89 -15.65 -6.01
N TYR A 17 1.59 -15.81 -5.73
CA TYR A 17 0.92 -15.40 -4.49
C TYR A 17 0.74 -16.52 -3.46
N GLY A 18 1.02 -17.78 -3.83
CA GLY A 18 1.26 -18.92 -2.94
C GLY A 18 0.05 -19.83 -2.70
N GLU A 19 0.27 -21.15 -2.79
CA GLU A 19 -0.55 -22.18 -2.12
C GLU A 19 0.08 -22.49 -0.75
N SER A 20 0.02 -21.53 0.17
CA SER A 20 0.53 -21.73 1.54
C SER A 20 -0.48 -22.56 2.35
N ARG A 21 -0.01 -23.58 3.09
CA ARG A 21 -0.86 -24.39 4.00
C ARG A 21 -1.55 -23.58 5.11
N CYS A 22 -1.14 -22.33 5.33
CA CYS A 22 -1.76 -21.37 6.24
C CYS A 22 -2.25 -20.13 5.46
N LEU A 23 -3.31 -20.28 4.67
CA LEU A 23 -4.04 -19.14 4.10
C LEU A 23 -4.88 -18.47 5.21
N HIS A 24 -4.24 -17.72 6.10
CA HIS A 24 -4.98 -16.71 6.86
C HIS A 24 -5.04 -15.47 5.95
N PRO A 25 -6.22 -15.12 5.42
CA PRO A 25 -6.33 -13.94 4.57
C PRO A 25 -5.97 -12.70 5.40
N LEU A 26 -5.16 -11.80 4.84
CA LEU A 26 -4.74 -10.54 5.49
C LEU A 26 -5.94 -9.71 5.95
N PHE A 27 -7.02 -9.76 5.17
CA PHE A 27 -8.29 -9.13 5.49
C PHE A 27 -9.31 -10.19 5.84
N LEU A 28 -10.08 -9.95 6.90
CA LEU A 28 -11.24 -10.79 7.22
C LEU A 28 -12.24 -10.69 6.05
N PRO A 29 -12.60 -11.79 5.38
CA PRO A 29 -13.47 -11.72 4.20
C PRO A 29 -14.81 -11.04 4.47
N ALA A 30 -15.40 -11.30 5.64
CA ALA A 30 -16.66 -10.65 6.05
C ALA A 30 -16.51 -9.13 6.26
N LEU A 31 -15.35 -8.67 6.74
CA LEU A 31 -15.08 -7.23 6.86
C LEU A 31 -14.90 -6.62 5.47
N LEU A 32 -14.10 -7.24 4.61
CA LEU A 32 -13.86 -6.76 3.25
C LEU A 32 -15.16 -6.67 2.44
N GLU A 33 -16.01 -7.69 2.52
CA GLU A 33 -17.33 -7.69 1.88
C GLU A 33 -18.20 -6.56 2.42
N ARG A 34 -18.24 -6.34 3.74
CA ARG A 34 -19.04 -5.27 4.32
C ARG A 34 -18.56 -3.89 3.88
N GLU A 35 -17.25 -3.64 3.92
CA GLU A 35 -16.69 -2.33 3.58
C GLU A 35 -16.71 -2.09 2.06
N SER A 36 -16.70 -3.12 1.21
CA SER A 36 -16.79 -2.97 -0.26
C SER A 36 -18.16 -2.45 -0.71
N HIS A 37 -19.22 -2.71 0.06
CA HIS A 37 -20.55 -2.15 -0.18
C HIS A 37 -20.72 -0.74 0.37
N ASP A 38 -19.73 -0.19 1.07
CA ASP A 38 -19.82 1.16 1.61
C ASP A 38 -19.90 2.21 0.50
N GLN A 39 -21.00 2.97 0.51
CA GLN A 39 -21.32 3.97 -0.49
C GLN A 39 -20.74 5.35 -0.14
N ARG A 40 -20.20 5.55 1.06
CA ARG A 40 -19.72 6.86 1.54
C ARG A 40 -18.61 7.45 0.67
N PHE A 41 -17.84 6.59 0.01
CA PHE A 41 -16.74 6.98 -0.85
C PHE A 41 -17.12 7.03 -2.34
N LYS A 42 -18.38 6.73 -2.69
CA LYS A 42 -18.79 6.76 -4.10
C LYS A 42 -18.70 8.17 -4.68
N GLY A 43 -18.11 8.25 -5.86
CA GLY A 43 -17.99 9.48 -6.62
C GLY A 43 -16.62 9.59 -7.28
N ILE A 44 -16.31 10.81 -7.70
CA ILE A 44 -15.12 11.12 -8.50
C ILE A 44 -13.82 10.74 -7.80
N ASP A 45 -13.76 10.86 -6.46
CA ASP A 45 -12.56 10.54 -5.69
C ASP A 45 -12.27 9.03 -5.71
N GLN A 46 -13.30 8.19 -5.57
CA GLN A 46 -13.15 6.73 -5.69
C GLN A 46 -12.82 6.31 -7.13
N ASP A 47 -13.41 6.96 -8.14
CA ASP A 47 -13.10 6.69 -9.54
C ASP A 47 -11.63 7.03 -9.87
N HIS A 48 -11.14 8.16 -9.33
CA HIS A 48 -9.74 8.57 -9.46
C HIS A 48 -8.79 7.63 -8.72
N ALA A 49 -9.13 7.24 -7.49
CA ALA A 49 -8.36 6.25 -6.73
C ALA A 49 -8.27 4.91 -7.50
N TYR A 50 -9.40 4.46 -8.06
CA TYR A 50 -9.44 3.26 -8.89
C TYR A 50 -8.53 3.36 -10.12
N GLU A 51 -8.46 4.51 -10.78
CA GLU A 51 -7.57 4.75 -11.92
C GLU A 51 -6.09 4.65 -11.54
N ILE A 52 -5.70 5.25 -10.43
CA ILE A 52 -4.33 5.18 -9.91
C ILE A 52 -3.96 3.72 -9.60
N ILE A 53 -4.85 2.99 -8.93
CA ILE A 53 -4.59 1.59 -8.59
C ILE A 53 -4.49 0.72 -9.86
N CYS A 54 -5.39 0.91 -10.84
CA CYS A 54 -5.31 0.23 -12.13
C CYS A 54 -3.99 0.51 -12.84
N LYS A 55 -3.52 1.77 -12.85
CA LYS A 55 -2.23 2.15 -13.45
C LYS A 55 -1.09 1.32 -12.84
N TRP A 56 -1.01 1.22 -11.52
CA TRP A 56 0.04 0.46 -10.84
C TRP A 56 -0.03 -1.04 -11.16
N ALA A 57 -1.24 -1.61 -11.15
CA ALA A 57 -1.47 -3.00 -11.52
C ALA A 57 -1.03 -3.29 -12.98
N ASP A 58 -1.33 -2.37 -13.90
CA ASP A 58 -0.91 -2.45 -15.30
C ASP A 58 0.62 -2.43 -15.46
N ILE A 59 1.32 -1.58 -14.71
CA ILE A 59 2.79 -1.47 -14.77
C ILE A 59 3.42 -2.76 -14.23
N GLU A 60 2.88 -3.29 -13.13
CA GLU A 60 3.28 -4.55 -12.52
C GLU A 60 3.10 -5.71 -13.51
N SER A 61 1.91 -5.87 -14.10
CA SER A 61 1.59 -6.97 -15.01
C SER A 61 2.41 -6.94 -16.31
N LYS A 62 2.90 -5.76 -16.70
CA LYS A 62 3.83 -5.59 -17.83
C LYS A 62 5.29 -5.92 -17.48
N GLY A 63 5.58 -6.32 -16.23
CA GLY A 63 6.93 -6.61 -15.74
C GLY A 63 7.86 -5.38 -15.65
N LYS A 64 7.29 -4.17 -15.69
CA LYS A 64 8.07 -2.92 -15.75
C LYS A 64 8.62 -2.50 -14.40
N LEU A 65 8.15 -3.11 -13.31
CA LEU A 65 8.62 -2.83 -11.95
C LEU A 65 9.89 -3.63 -11.60
N ASP A 66 10.14 -4.78 -12.23
CA ASP A 66 11.27 -5.67 -11.93
C ASP A 66 12.66 -5.03 -12.09
N PRO A 67 12.96 -4.22 -13.12
CA PRO A 67 14.28 -3.62 -13.28
C PRO A 67 14.47 -2.32 -12.47
N MET A 68 13.42 -1.81 -11.82
CA MET A 68 13.47 -0.52 -11.12
C MET A 68 14.02 -0.68 -9.71
N LYS A 69 14.89 0.26 -9.28
CA LYS A 69 15.37 0.29 -7.90
C LYS A 69 14.21 0.64 -6.96
N GLU A 70 14.04 -0.16 -5.92
CA GLU A 70 12.98 -0.02 -4.90
C GLU A 70 12.89 1.41 -4.33
N THR A 71 14.03 2.06 -4.09
CA THR A 71 14.10 3.43 -3.54
C THR A 71 13.52 4.50 -4.47
N ASN A 72 13.55 4.30 -5.78
CA ASN A 72 12.99 5.26 -6.75
C ASN A 72 11.47 5.10 -6.86
N LEU A 73 10.99 3.86 -6.76
CA LEU A 73 9.56 3.55 -6.82
C LEU A 73 8.82 3.96 -5.57
N GLU A 74 9.47 3.85 -4.40
CA GLU A 74 8.87 4.15 -3.11
C GLU A 74 8.24 5.54 -3.04
N GLY A 75 8.96 6.58 -3.46
CA GLY A 75 8.46 7.96 -3.39
C GLY A 75 7.25 8.20 -4.29
N GLU A 76 7.29 7.72 -5.53
CA GLU A 76 6.18 7.83 -6.49
C GLU A 76 4.97 7.01 -6.03
N PHE A 77 5.19 5.78 -5.59
CA PHE A 77 4.15 4.91 -5.06
C PHE A 77 3.50 5.53 -3.83
N CYS A 78 4.29 6.07 -2.89
CA CYS A 78 3.77 6.70 -1.69
C CYS A 78 2.88 7.90 -2.00
N LYS A 79 3.32 8.75 -2.92
CA LYS A 79 2.55 9.92 -3.35
C LYS A 79 1.26 9.50 -4.05
N ASP A 80 1.34 8.65 -5.06
CA ASP A 80 0.20 8.22 -5.86
C ASP A 80 -0.85 7.50 -4.99
N ILE A 81 -0.42 6.55 -4.15
CA ILE A 81 -1.35 5.73 -3.37
C ILE A 81 -1.86 6.49 -2.15
N PHE A 82 -0.96 7.00 -1.30
CA PHE A 82 -1.40 7.58 -0.03
C PHE A 82 -1.86 9.02 -0.19
N GLY A 83 -1.21 9.82 -1.03
CA GLY A 83 -1.66 11.17 -1.35
C GLY A 83 -2.86 11.14 -2.28
N ASP A 84 -2.64 10.76 -3.54
CA ASP A 84 -3.60 11.03 -4.62
C ASP A 84 -4.81 10.05 -4.61
N ALA A 85 -4.62 8.78 -4.22
CA ALA A 85 -5.70 7.79 -4.19
C ALA A 85 -6.43 7.72 -2.82
N LEU A 86 -5.71 7.79 -1.71
CA LEU A 86 -6.30 7.67 -0.36
C LEU A 86 -6.57 9.02 0.32
N GLY A 87 -6.07 10.13 -0.24
CA GLY A 87 -6.35 11.48 0.24
C GLY A 87 -5.61 11.87 1.53
N TYR A 88 -4.54 11.17 1.90
CA TYR A 88 -3.71 11.60 3.02
C TYR A 88 -2.98 12.88 2.67
N THR A 89 -3.04 13.86 3.58
CA THR A 89 -2.27 15.09 3.43
C THR A 89 -0.78 14.79 3.57
N LEU A 90 0.00 15.18 2.56
CA LEU A 90 1.45 15.13 2.55
C LEU A 90 2.06 16.43 3.11
N PHE A 91 3.28 16.36 3.64
CA PHE A 91 4.01 17.55 4.08
C PHE A 91 4.20 18.58 2.94
N SER A 92 4.38 18.12 1.70
CA SER A 92 4.59 18.98 0.53
C SER A 92 3.39 19.84 0.15
N GLU A 93 2.22 19.62 0.76
CA GLU A 93 1.03 20.44 0.56
C GLU A 93 1.03 21.74 1.39
N ASP A 94 2.11 22.03 2.13
CA ASP A 94 2.32 23.28 2.87
C ASP A 94 1.19 23.61 3.87
N LYS A 95 0.68 22.57 4.54
CA LYS A 95 -0.31 22.68 5.62
C LYS A 95 0.38 22.58 6.98
N ASP A 96 -0.14 23.31 7.98
CA ASP A 96 0.33 23.24 9.37
C ASP A 96 0.24 21.83 9.97
N GLN A 97 -0.67 21.01 9.43
CA GLN A 97 -0.89 19.63 9.82
C GLN A 97 -0.94 18.74 8.58
N TRP A 98 -0.26 17.60 8.66
CA TRP A 98 -0.31 16.56 7.64
C TRP A 98 -0.50 15.17 8.27
N ASN A 99 -0.79 14.17 7.43
CA ASN A 99 -1.23 12.86 7.89
C ASN A 99 -0.37 11.68 7.42
N PHE A 100 0.58 11.92 6.52
CA PHE A 100 1.48 10.90 6.00
C PHE A 100 2.94 11.39 5.94
N GLN A 101 3.86 10.60 6.49
CA GLN A 101 5.28 10.93 6.61
C GLN A 101 6.13 9.79 6.05
N GLN A 102 7.00 10.06 5.08
CA GLN A 102 8.00 9.08 4.61
C GLN A 102 9.23 9.07 5.54
N LYS A 103 9.94 7.93 5.56
CA LYS A 103 11.17 7.67 6.33
C LYS A 103 11.06 8.03 7.82
N TYR A 104 10.01 7.53 8.47
CA TYR A 104 9.70 7.84 9.86
C TYR A 104 10.63 7.11 10.84
N PHE A 105 11.30 7.85 11.74
CA PHE A 105 12.19 7.26 12.74
C PHE A 105 11.40 6.64 13.89
N VAL A 106 11.64 5.35 14.16
CA VAL A 106 10.99 4.60 15.25
C VAL A 106 11.96 3.58 15.84
N ASN A 107 12.05 3.55 17.18
CA ASN A 107 12.82 2.56 17.95
C ASN A 107 14.27 2.29 17.47
N GLY A 108 14.99 3.31 17.02
CA GLY A 108 16.38 3.17 16.58
C GLY A 108 16.56 2.79 15.11
N GLY A 109 15.48 2.70 14.34
CA GLY A 109 15.48 2.52 12.89
C GLY A 109 14.53 3.49 12.18
N HIS A 110 14.42 3.34 10.87
CA HIS A 110 13.45 4.07 10.05
C HIS A 110 12.46 3.10 9.44
N ALA A 111 11.17 3.37 9.65
CA ALA A 111 10.11 2.79 8.85
C ALA A 111 10.02 3.53 7.52
N ASP A 112 9.58 2.84 6.47
CA ASP A 112 9.42 3.44 5.15
C ASP A 112 8.41 4.60 5.17
N ALA A 113 7.33 4.46 5.93
CA ALA A 113 6.39 5.54 6.15
C ALA A 113 5.61 5.41 7.47
N ALA A 114 4.90 6.46 7.85
CA ALA A 114 3.98 6.47 8.98
C ALA A 114 2.73 7.31 8.68
N ILE A 115 1.60 6.86 9.23
CA ILE A 115 0.33 7.58 9.23
C ILE A 115 0.06 8.11 10.64
N GLY A 116 -0.38 9.35 10.73
CA GLY A 116 -0.61 10.00 12.01
C GLY A 116 -1.20 11.39 11.90
N VAL A 117 -1.03 12.16 12.96
CA VAL A 117 -1.24 13.60 12.95
C VAL A 117 0.10 14.23 13.25
N PHE A 118 0.66 14.90 12.25
CA PHE A 118 1.99 15.48 12.29
C PHE A 118 1.89 17.01 12.28
N TYR A 119 2.86 17.65 12.91
CA TYR A 119 3.00 19.10 13.03
C TYR A 119 4.47 19.46 12.93
N SER A 120 4.77 20.69 12.52
CA SER A 120 6.14 21.22 12.52
C SER A 120 6.63 21.63 13.91
N ASP A 121 5.72 22.00 14.82
CA ASP A 121 6.00 22.65 16.11
C ASP A 121 5.68 21.79 17.34
N ARG A 122 5.09 20.59 17.14
CA ARG A 122 4.57 19.75 18.25
C ARG A 122 4.92 18.29 18.07
N LYS A 123 4.81 17.55 19.18
CA LYS A 123 5.03 16.11 19.20
C LYS A 123 4.02 15.40 18.28
N PRO A 124 4.48 14.53 17.36
CA PRO A 124 3.59 13.83 16.44
C PRO A 124 2.74 12.76 17.16
N GLN A 125 1.54 12.54 16.64
CA GLN A 125 0.64 11.47 17.08
C GLN A 125 0.57 10.39 16.01
N VAL A 126 1.50 9.44 16.08
CA VAL A 126 1.55 8.31 15.15
C VAL A 126 0.43 7.33 15.43
N ARG A 127 -0.24 6.86 14.38
CA ARG A 127 -1.32 5.86 14.42
C ARG A 127 -0.89 4.53 13.84
N ALA A 128 -0.07 4.54 12.79
CA ALA A 128 0.48 3.35 12.17
C ALA A 128 1.86 3.65 11.57
N VAL A 129 2.71 2.62 11.52
CA VAL A 129 3.97 2.61 10.76
C VAL A 129 3.81 1.62 9.60
N MET A 130 4.52 1.86 8.51
CA MET A 130 4.42 1.10 7.27
C MET A 130 5.81 0.70 6.79
N GLU A 131 5.89 -0.56 6.37
CA GLU A 131 7.06 -1.16 5.75
C GLU A 131 6.67 -1.57 4.34
N LEU A 132 7.39 -1.06 3.36
CA LEU A 132 7.20 -1.44 1.97
C LEU A 132 8.07 -2.66 1.66
N LYS A 133 7.69 -3.33 0.58
CA LYS A 133 8.44 -4.43 -0.01
C LYS A 133 8.44 -4.27 -1.51
N GLY A 134 9.55 -4.65 -2.13
CA GLY A 134 9.69 -4.66 -3.57
C GLY A 134 8.59 -5.45 -4.30
N PRO A 135 8.33 -5.13 -5.57
CA PRO A 135 7.19 -5.63 -6.36
C PRO A 135 7.17 -7.15 -6.57
N THR A 136 8.30 -7.82 -6.38
CA THR A 136 8.45 -9.28 -6.52
C THR A 136 8.34 -10.02 -5.18
N VAL A 137 8.21 -9.30 -4.07
CA VAL A 137 8.08 -9.86 -2.73
C VAL A 137 6.62 -10.25 -2.49
N ASN A 138 6.38 -11.56 -2.39
CA ASN A 138 5.15 -12.07 -1.81
C ASN A 138 5.17 -11.87 -0.28
N ILE A 139 4.22 -11.07 0.23
CA ILE A 139 4.07 -10.71 1.65
C ILE A 139 3.35 -11.78 2.49
N ASP A 140 2.69 -12.74 1.85
CA ASP A 140 1.94 -13.84 2.46
C ASP A 140 2.68 -15.19 2.41
N LYS A 141 3.79 -15.25 1.68
CA LYS A 141 4.62 -16.45 1.61
C LYS A 141 5.48 -16.56 2.87
N ASP A 142 5.43 -17.73 3.50
CA ASP A 142 6.35 -18.11 4.57
C ASP A 142 7.80 -18.01 4.09
N ARG A 143 8.62 -17.24 4.81
CA ARG A 143 10.03 -17.02 4.47
C ARG A 143 10.98 -17.66 5.46
N PHE A 144 10.73 -17.49 6.76
CA PHE A 144 11.67 -17.89 7.81
C PHE A 144 10.93 -18.27 9.09
N ASN A 145 11.21 -19.47 9.62
CA ASN A 145 10.61 -20.00 10.85
C ASN A 145 9.07 -20.02 10.88
N GLY A 146 8.39 -20.23 9.74
CA GLY A 146 6.93 -20.30 9.71
C GLY A 146 6.22 -18.95 9.68
N ARG A 147 6.97 -17.84 9.53
CA ARG A 147 6.44 -16.47 9.58
C ARG A 147 6.45 -15.81 8.20
N THR A 148 5.33 -15.17 7.85
CA THR A 148 5.22 -14.32 6.65
C THR A 148 5.84 -12.93 6.90
N PRO A 149 6.24 -12.19 5.85
CA PRO A 149 6.66 -10.79 5.99
C PRO A 149 5.74 -9.91 6.84
N VAL A 150 4.41 -10.08 6.73
CA VAL A 150 3.45 -9.32 7.56
C VAL A 150 3.55 -9.65 9.04
N GLN A 151 3.94 -10.87 9.40
CA GLN A 151 4.08 -11.32 10.79
C GLN A 151 5.43 -10.97 11.43
N GLN A 152 6.35 -10.38 10.65
CA GLN A 152 7.68 -9.98 11.12
C GLN A 152 7.76 -8.50 11.52
N CYS A 153 6.69 -7.73 11.27
CA CYS A 153 6.54 -6.34 11.68
C CYS A 153 6.08 -6.22 13.15
#